data_AF-Q8LSM5-F1
#
_entry.id   AF-Q8LSM5-F1
#
_cell.length_a   1.000
_cell.length_b   1.000
_cell.length_c   1.000
_cell.angle_alpha   90.00
_cell.angle_beta   90.00
_cell.angle_gamma   90.00
#
_symmetry.space_group_name_H-M   'P 1'
#
loop_
_entity.id
_entity.type
_entity.pdbx_description
1 polymer ?
#
loop_
_entity_poly.entity_id
_entity_poly.type
_entity_poly.pdbx_seq_one_letter_code
_entity_poly.pdbx_strand_id
1 'polypeptide(L)'
;WNENPEKWDQLKSLLMVVGKGSKILVTTRHSKVASIMGINSPFFLEGLKDSLAWDLFSKIAFAEEPEKVHPKLVEMGKEIVNMCS
;
A
#
# COMPACT_ATOMS: atom_id res chain seq x y z
N TRP A 1 -13.43 7.83 -0.17
CA TRP A 1 -14.54 7.17 -0.87
C TRP A 1 -15.35 6.35 0.15
N ASN A 2 -16.67 6.20 0.02
CA ASN A 2 -17.52 5.49 0.99
C ASN A 2 -18.46 4.47 0.33
N GLU A 3 -19.33 3.82 1.10
CA GLU A 3 -20.23 2.76 0.62
C GLU A 3 -21.52 3.28 -0.06
N ASN A 4 -21.56 4.53 -0.51
CA ASN A 4 -22.71 5.10 -1.19
C ASN A 4 -22.55 4.98 -2.73
N PRO A 5 -23.34 4.14 -3.42
CA PRO A 5 -23.24 3.96 -4.88
C PRO A 5 -23.64 5.20 -5.68
N GLU A 6 -24.65 5.96 -5.25
CA GLU A 6 -25.11 7.14 -5.98
C GLU A 6 -24.03 8.22 -6.07
N LYS A 7 -23.28 8.41 -4.98
CA LYS A 7 -22.11 9.30 -5.00
C LYS A 7 -21.06 8.79 -5.99
N TRP A 8 -20.89 7.47 -6.13
CA TRP A 8 -19.91 6.88 -7.06
C TRP A 8 -20.29 7.20 -8.48
N ASP A 9 -21.55 6.99 -8.83
CA ASP A 9 -22.02 7.23 -10.19
C ASP A 9 -21.90 8.71 -10.57
N GLN A 10 -22.19 9.62 -9.64
CA GLN A 10 -21.97 11.06 -9.84
C GLN A 10 -20.49 11.36 -10.12
N LEU A 11 -19.56 10.88 -9.28
CA LEU A 11 -18.13 11.11 -9.51
C LEU A 11 -17.64 10.44 -10.80
N LYS A 12 -18.04 9.20 -11.03
CA LYS A 12 -17.66 8.42 -12.22
C LYS A 12 -18.08 9.15 -13.49
N SER A 13 -19.27 9.74 -13.54
CA SER A 13 -19.73 10.51 -14.70
C SER A 13 -18.77 11.65 -15.08
N LEU A 14 -18.18 12.32 -14.08
CA LEU A 14 -17.19 13.38 -14.29
C LEU A 14 -15.84 12.83 -14.77
N LEU A 15 -15.46 11.65 -14.29
CA LEU A 15 -14.21 10.97 -14.66
C LEU A 15 -14.28 10.28 -16.04
N MET A 16 -15.47 10.08 -16.61
CA MET A 16 -15.63 9.48 -17.95
C MET A 16 -15.34 10.47 -19.09
N VAL A 17 -15.12 11.76 -18.79
CA VAL A 17 -14.76 12.80 -19.78
C VAL A 17 -13.24 12.85 -20.02
N VAL A 18 -12.45 12.06 -19.28
CA VAL A 18 -10.99 12.09 -19.34
C VAL A 18 -10.51 11.43 -20.64
N GLY A 19 -9.38 11.92 -21.18
CA GLY A 19 -8.84 11.51 -22.47
C GLY A 19 -8.62 10.01 -22.64
N LYS A 20 -8.64 9.56 -23.90
CA LYS A 20 -8.40 8.15 -24.26
C LYS A 20 -7.05 7.69 -23.70
N GLY A 21 -7.06 6.54 -23.00
CA GLY A 21 -5.87 5.93 -22.41
C GLY A 21 -5.65 6.25 -20.93
N SER A 22 -6.44 7.17 -20.35
CA SER A 22 -6.43 7.42 -18.90
C SER A 22 -6.92 6.21 -18.12
N LYS A 23 -6.34 6.01 -16.93
CA LYS A 23 -6.67 4.91 -16.02
C LYS A 23 -6.99 5.47 -14.63
N ILE A 24 -7.96 4.86 -13.95
CA ILE A 24 -8.33 5.20 -12.57
C ILE A 24 -7.87 4.05 -11.68
N LEU A 25 -7.02 4.35 -10.70
CA LEU A 25 -6.61 3.42 -9.65
C LEU A 25 -7.39 3.74 -8.38
N VAL A 26 -8.05 2.73 -7.83
CA VAL A 26 -8.80 2.84 -6.57
C VAL A 26 -8.06 2.06 -5.49
N THR A 27 -7.86 2.68 -4.34
CA THR A 27 -7.36 2.01 -3.14
C THR A 27 -8.40 2.11 -2.02
N THR A 28 -8.64 1.00 -1.32
CA THR A 28 -9.59 0.93 -0.21
C THR A 28 -9.21 -0.21 0.74
N ARG A 29 -9.53 -0.06 2.02
CA ARG A 29 -9.45 -1.14 3.02
C ARG A 29 -10.73 -1.98 3.09
N HIS A 30 -11.80 -1.57 2.41
CA HIS A 30 -13.11 -2.21 2.46
C HIS A 30 -13.46 -2.85 1.11
N SER A 31 -13.64 -4.17 1.09
CA SER A 31 -14.00 -4.92 -0.13
C SER A 31 -15.33 -4.44 -0.74
N LYS A 32 -16.31 -4.12 0.10
CA LYS A 32 -17.61 -3.57 -0.33
C LYS A 32 -17.47 -2.29 -1.15
N VAL A 33 -16.55 -1.41 -0.76
CA VAL A 33 -16.24 -0.20 -1.53
C VAL A 33 -15.70 -0.56 -2.91
N ALA A 34 -14.78 -1.53 -3.02
CA ALA A 34 -14.25 -1.96 -4.31
C ALA A 34 -15.36 -2.51 -5.23
N SER A 35 -16.28 -3.31 -4.67
CA SER A 35 -17.44 -3.83 -5.41
C SER A 35 -18.36 -2.72 -5.90
N ILE A 36 -18.69 -1.74 -5.06
CA ILE A 36 -19.49 -0.56 -5.45
C ILE A 36 -18.81 0.19 -6.60
N MET A 37 -17.49 0.27 -6.58
CA MET A 37 -16.70 0.94 -7.62
C MET A 37 -16.57 0.13 -8.91
N GLY A 38 -17.18 -1.06 -8.98
CA GLY A 38 -17.18 -1.95 -10.15
C GLY A 38 -15.92 -2.81 -10.28
N ILE A 39 -15.16 -2.98 -9.20
CA ILE A 39 -13.94 -3.79 -9.19
C ILE A 39 -14.30 -5.22 -8.74
N ASN A 40 -14.45 -6.12 -9.70
CA ASN A 40 -14.83 -7.51 -9.45
C ASN A 40 -13.65 -8.43 -9.06
N SER A 41 -12.42 -8.03 -9.42
CA SER A 41 -11.20 -8.76 -9.09
C SER A 41 -10.17 -7.78 -8.51
N PRO A 42 -10.32 -7.36 -7.25
CA PRO A 42 -9.38 -6.45 -6.62
C PRO A 42 -8.02 -7.11 -6.41
N PHE A 43 -6.96 -6.30 -6.43
CA PHE A 43 -5.66 -6.73 -5.97
C PHE A 43 -5.59 -6.57 -4.45
N PHE A 44 -5.46 -7.67 -3.71
CA PHE A 44 -5.28 -7.63 -2.27
C PHE A 44 -3.82 -7.35 -1.95
N LEU A 45 -3.53 -6.16 -1.43
CA LEU A 45 -2.19 -5.80 -0.97
C LEU A 45 -1.87 -6.60 0.30
N GLU A 46 -0.90 -7.50 0.19
CA GLU A 46 -0.32 -8.22 1.32
C GLU A 46 0.72 -7.36 2.04
N GLY A 47 1.09 -7.80 3.26
CA GLY A 47 2.24 -7.24 3.98
C GLY A 47 3.56 -7.48 3.24
N LEU A 48 4.59 -6.75 3.65
CA LEU A 48 5.94 -6.99 3.13
C LEU A 48 6.45 -8.35 3.63
N LYS A 49 7.19 -9.04 2.78
CA LYS A 49 8.01 -10.20 3.21
C LYS A 49 9.08 -9.70 4.18
N ASP A 50 9.48 -10.52 5.16
CA ASP A 50 10.44 -10.14 6.20
C ASP A 50 11.74 -9.54 5.62
N SER A 51 12.25 -10.10 4.52
CA SER A 51 13.44 -9.58 3.86
C SER A 51 13.25 -8.16 3.29
N LEU A 52 12.08 -7.88 2.73
CA LEU A 52 11.73 -6.56 2.20
C LEU A 52 11.39 -5.57 3.32
N ALA A 53 10.76 -6.04 4.40
CA ALA A 53 10.51 -5.25 5.60
C ALA A 53 11.83 -4.82 6.25
N TRP A 54 12.79 -5.73 6.37
CA TRP A 54 14.15 -5.42 6.83
C TRP A 54 14.88 -4.46 5.89
N ASP A 55 14.82 -4.68 4.57
CA ASP A 55 15.44 -3.76 3.60
C ASP A 55 14.88 -2.34 3.74
N LEU A 56 13.55 -2.19 3.80
CA LEU A 56 12.91 -0.89 4.01
C LEU A 56 13.31 -0.26 5.35
N PHE A 57 13.25 -1.03 6.44
CA PHE A 57 13.62 -0.55 7.77
C PHE A 57 15.07 -0.08 7.80
N SER A 58 16.00 -0.89 7.29
CA SER A 58 17.43 -0.58 7.31
C SER A 58 17.77 0.65 6.47
N LYS A 59 17.12 0.84 5.32
CA LYS A 59 17.27 2.05 4.50
C LYS A 59 16.87 3.31 5.25
N ILE A 60 15.75 3.27 5.98
CA ILE A 60 15.23 4.42 6.72
C ILE A 60 16.04 4.65 8.01
N ALA A 61 16.21 3.62 8.84
CA ALA A 61 16.81 3.72 10.16
C ALA A 61 18.34 3.95 10.10
N PHE A 62 18.99 3.49 9.05
CA PHE A 62 20.45 3.51 8.90
C PHE A 62 20.94 4.32 7.70
N ALA A 63 20.08 5.16 7.11
CA ALA A 63 20.40 6.03 5.97
C ALA A 63 21.08 5.27 4.81
N GLU A 64 20.60 4.07 4.51
CA GLU A 64 21.14 3.16 3.49
C GLU A 64 22.57 2.64 3.73
N GLU A 65 23.12 2.82 4.95
CA GLU A 65 24.47 2.38 5.32
C GLU A 65 24.49 1.33 6.45
N PRO A 66 23.72 0.23 6.39
CA PRO A 66 23.64 -0.76 7.47
C PRO A 66 24.99 -1.41 7.79
N GLU A 67 25.90 -1.48 6.83
CA GLU A 67 27.27 -2.01 6.97
C GLU A 67 28.13 -1.16 7.93
N LYS A 68 27.84 0.14 8.05
CA LYS A 68 28.57 1.07 8.93
C LYS A 68 27.94 1.17 10.32
N VAL A 69 26.81 0.50 10.53
CA VAL A 69 26.08 0.51 11.80
C VAL A 69 26.62 -0.57 12.72
N HIS A 70 26.67 -0.25 14.01
CA HIS A 70 27.13 -1.20 15.02
C HIS A 70 26.28 -2.49 14.98
N PRO A 71 26.89 -3.69 14.95
CA PRO A 71 26.16 -4.97 14.76
C PRO A 71 25.00 -5.20 15.73
N LYS A 72 25.15 -4.79 17.00
CA LYS A 72 24.07 -4.86 18.00
C LYS A 72 22.81 -4.06 17.62
N LEU A 73 22.97 -2.92 16.95
CA LEU A 73 21.82 -2.13 16.49
C LEU A 73 21.15 -2.78 15.28
N VAL A 74 21.93 -3.47 14.44
CA VAL A 74 21.39 -4.28 13.33
C VAL A 74 20.55 -5.44 13.87
N GLU A 75 21.04 -6.14 14.89
CA GLU A 75 20.32 -7.22 15.57
C GLU A 75 18.99 -6.73 16.18
N MET A 76 19.05 -5.66 16.98
CA MET A 76 17.85 -5.02 17.54
C MET A 76 16.87 -4.56 16.46
N GLY A 77 17.37 -4.00 15.35
CA GLY A 77 16.54 -3.58 14.24
C GLY A 77 15.77 -4.76 13.64
N LYS A 78 16.41 -5.92 13.49
CA LYS A 78 15.75 -7.14 12.99
C LYS A 78 14.67 -7.62 13.96
N GLU A 79 14.92 -7.56 15.26
CA GLU A 79 13.92 -7.88 16.28
C GLU A 79 12.71 -6.95 16.19
N ILE A 80 12.93 -5.64 16.02
CA ILE A 80 11.85 -4.65 15.83
C ILE A 80 11.01 -4.98 14.59
N VAL A 81 11.67 -5.29 13.46
CA VAL A 81 10.96 -5.67 12.23
C VAL A 81 10.12 -6.92 12.45
N ASN A 82 10.64 -7.91 13.17
CA ASN A 82 9.91 -9.14 13.49
C ASN A 82 8.68 -8.91 14.41
N MET A 83 8.62 -7.80 15.15
CA MET A 83 7.42 -7.42 15.93
C MET A 83 6.34 -6.74 15.08
N CYS A 84 6.66 -6.36 13.85
CA CYS A 84 5.74 -5.65 12.94
C CYS A 84 5.00 -6.60 11.97
N SER A 85 5.44 -7.85 11.90
CA SER A 85 4.83 -8.95 11.14
C SER A 85 3.71 -9.61 11.94
#